data_AF-A0A1R3WBA1-F1
#
_entry.id   AF-A0A1R3WBA1-F1
#
_cell.length_a   1.000
_cell.length_b   1.000
_cell.length_c   1.000
_cell.angle_alpha   90.00
_cell.angle_beta   90.00
_cell.angle_gamma   90.00
#
_symmetry.space_group_name_H-M   'P 1'
#
loop_
_entity.id
_entity.type
_entity.pdbx_description
1 polymer ?
#
loop_
_entity_poly.entity_id
_entity_poly.type
_entity_poly.pdbx_seq_one_letter_code
_entity_poly.pdbx_strand_id
1 'polypeptide(L)'
;MAAKDRGARAERERARLYQARQDYQDGRVRRRVRDNLVAGIAGGVLILAVVGGQIAYFTMGPGVPEPTPTGTSTSVPTPSPTPTGDPTPAPDATEPAPTPTP
;
A
#
# COMPACT_ATOMS: atom_id res chain seq x y z
N MET A 1 -12.50 -12.97 -78.14
CA MET A 1 -13.12 -13.15 -76.80
C MET A 1 -12.59 -14.37 -76.03
N ALA A 2 -12.37 -15.54 -76.66
CA ALA A 2 -11.96 -16.79 -75.98
C ALA A 2 -10.65 -16.78 -75.15
N ALA A 3 -9.67 -15.91 -75.46
CA ALA A 3 -8.43 -15.81 -74.67
C ALA A 3 -8.67 -15.22 -73.26
N LYS A 4 -9.67 -14.34 -73.13
CA LYS A 4 -10.02 -13.67 -71.87
C LYS A 4 -10.64 -14.65 -70.88
N ASP A 5 -11.47 -15.58 -71.36
CA ASP A 5 -12.08 -16.63 -70.54
C ASP A 5 -11.06 -17.65 -70.01
N ARG A 6 -10.04 -17.99 -70.82
CA ARG A 6 -8.95 -18.87 -70.37
C ARG A 6 -8.08 -18.21 -69.31
N GLY A 7 -7.77 -16.92 -69.47
CA GLY A 7 -7.08 -16.12 -68.45
C GLY A 7 -7.87 -16.05 -67.14
N ALA A 8 -9.18 -15.77 -67.22
CA ALA A 8 -10.06 -15.71 -66.05
C ALA A 8 -10.17 -17.05 -65.30
N ARG A 9 -10.11 -18.19 -66.00
CA ARG A 9 -10.07 -19.52 -65.36
C ARG A 9 -8.74 -19.76 -64.65
N ALA A 10 -7.62 -19.46 -65.29
CA ALA A 10 -6.28 -19.61 -64.71
C ALA A 10 -6.07 -18.70 -63.48
N GLU A 11 -6.61 -17.48 -63.49
CA GLU A 11 -6.56 -16.57 -62.35
C GLU A 11 -7.36 -17.08 -61.15
N ARG A 12 -8.57 -17.62 -61.37
CA ARG A 12 -9.39 -18.22 -60.30
C ARG A 12 -8.71 -19.45 -59.69
N GLU A 13 -8.04 -20.24 -60.50
CA GLU A 13 -7.33 -21.44 -60.06
C GLU A 13 -6.10 -21.08 -59.21
N ARG A 14 -5.35 -20.05 -59.60
CA ARG A 14 -4.29 -19.46 -58.77
C ARG A 14 -4.83 -18.89 -57.47
N ALA A 15 -5.94 -18.15 -57.51
CA ALA A 15 -6.56 -17.59 -56.31
C ALA A 15 -6.96 -18.67 -55.29
N ARG A 16 -7.50 -19.81 -55.73
CA ARG A 16 -7.83 -20.95 -54.85
C ARG A 16 -6.60 -21.55 -54.18
N LEU A 17 -5.50 -21.71 -54.93
CA LEU A 17 -4.25 -22.22 -54.38
C LEU A 17 -3.63 -21.26 -53.35
N TYR A 18 -3.75 -19.95 -53.57
CA TYR A 18 -3.32 -18.95 -52.60
C TYR A 18 -4.20 -18.91 -51.34
N GLN A 19 -5.52 -19.01 -51.49
CA GLN A 19 -6.44 -19.07 -50.36
C GLN A 19 -6.20 -20.31 -49.49
N ALA A 20 -6.02 -21.49 -50.09
CA ALA A 20 -5.75 -22.72 -49.34
C ALA A 20 -4.49 -22.64 -48.47
N ARG A 21 -3.46 -21.90 -48.92
CA ARG A 21 -2.25 -21.64 -48.11
C ARG A 21 -2.53 -20.64 -46.99
N GLN A 22 -3.25 -19.55 -47.28
CA GLN A 22 -3.61 -18.57 -46.24
C GLN A 22 -4.44 -19.20 -45.12
N ASP A 23 -5.44 -20.02 -45.45
CA ASP A 23 -6.32 -20.67 -44.48
C ASP A 23 -5.54 -21.59 -43.51
N TYR A 24 -4.51 -22.29 -44.00
CA TYR A 24 -3.67 -23.15 -43.18
C TYR A 24 -2.79 -22.34 -42.21
N GLN A 25 -2.20 -21.25 -42.67
CA GLN A 25 -1.42 -20.33 -41.83
C GLN A 25 -2.30 -19.63 -40.79
N ASP A 26 -3.46 -19.12 -41.19
CA ASP A 26 -4.39 -18.40 -40.31
C ASP A 26 -4.95 -19.32 -39.22
N GLY A 27 -5.26 -20.58 -39.55
CA GLY A 27 -5.69 -21.57 -38.57
C GLY A 27 -4.63 -21.82 -37.48
N ARG A 28 -3.34 -21.84 -37.83
CA ARG A 28 -2.23 -22.00 -36.88
C ARG A 28 -2.05 -20.76 -36.01
N VAL A 29 -2.12 -19.56 -36.59
CA VAL A 29 -1.98 -18.29 -35.85
C VAL A 29 -3.16 -18.08 -34.90
N ARG A 30 -4.39 -18.36 -35.34
CA ARG A 30 -5.60 -18.18 -34.51
C ARG A 30 -5.56 -19.02 -33.24
N ARG A 31 -5.04 -20.25 -33.32
CA ARG A 31 -4.88 -21.14 -32.16
C ARG A 31 -3.86 -20.58 -31.17
N ARG A 32 -2.67 -20.18 -31.65
CA ARG A 32 -1.63 -19.59 -30.80
C ARG A 32 -2.10 -18.33 -30.09
N VAL A 33 -2.83 -17.45 -30.77
CA VAL A 33 -3.37 -16.22 -30.17
C VAL A 33 -4.40 -16.55 -29.09
N ARG A 34 -5.29 -17.51 -29.33
CA ARG A 34 -6.27 -17.97 -28.34
C ARG A 34 -5.59 -18.61 -27.14
N ASP A 35 -4.65 -19.51 -27.36
CA ASP A 35 -3.94 -20.22 -26.29
C ASP A 35 -3.08 -19.25 -25.47
N ASN A 36 -2.38 -18.32 -26.10
CA ASN A 36 -1.60 -17.29 -25.42
C ASN A 36 -2.48 -16.33 -24.62
N LEU A 37 -3.66 -15.97 -25.14
CA LEU A 37 -4.62 -15.13 -24.41
C LEU A 37 -5.16 -15.87 -23.19
N VAL A 38 -5.57 -17.13 -23.35
CA VAL A 38 -6.05 -17.97 -22.24
C VAL A 38 -4.94 -18.18 -21.20
N ALA A 39 -3.70 -18.45 -21.64
CA ALA A 39 -2.56 -18.58 -20.76
C ALA A 39 -2.24 -17.26 -20.03
N GLY A 40 -2.35 -16.12 -20.72
CA GLY A 40 -2.17 -14.79 -20.12
C GLY A 40 -3.22 -14.49 -19.06
N ILE A 41 -4.50 -14.79 -19.33
CA ILE A 41 -5.60 -14.62 -18.36
C ILE A 41 -5.41 -15.57 -17.17
N ALA A 42 -5.19 -16.86 -17.43
CA ALA A 42 -5.00 -17.86 -16.38
C ALA A 42 -3.78 -17.53 -15.50
N GLY A 43 -2.66 -17.15 -16.11
CA GLY A 43 -1.46 -16.72 -15.41
C GLY A 43 -1.69 -15.45 -14.60
N GLY A 44 -2.38 -14.45 -15.17
CA GLY A 44 -2.74 -13.22 -14.48
C GLY A 44 -3.63 -13.47 -13.25
N VAL A 45 -4.65 -14.31 -13.38
CA VAL A 45 -5.52 -14.71 -12.26
C VAL A 45 -4.74 -15.46 -11.19
N LEU A 46 -3.84 -16.37 -11.57
CA LEU A 46 -3.00 -17.10 -10.63
C LEU A 46 -2.09 -16.13 -9.83
N ILE A 47 -1.43 -15.20 -10.50
CA ILE A 47 -0.57 -14.20 -9.85
C ILE A 47 -1.39 -13.34 -8.89
N LEU A 48 -2.56 -12.84 -9.31
CA LEU A 48 -3.44 -12.06 -8.46
C LEU A 48 -3.91 -12.86 -7.23
N ALA A 49 -4.23 -14.15 -7.39
CA ALA A 49 -4.61 -15.01 -6.29
C ALA A 49 -3.46 -15.20 -5.28
N VAL A 50 -2.23 -15.40 -5.76
CA VAL A 50 -1.05 -15.53 -4.89
C VAL A 50 -0.78 -14.23 -4.13
N VAL A 51 -0.75 -13.09 -4.83
CA VAL A 51 -0.49 -11.78 -4.20
C VAL A 51 -1.60 -11.43 -3.21
N GLY A 52 -2.87 -11.58 -3.61
CA GLY A 52 -4.01 -11.36 -2.73
C GLY A 52 -4.00 -12.28 -1.51
N GLY A 53 -3.64 -13.56 -1.71
CA GLY A 53 -3.48 -14.53 -0.63
C GLY A 53 -2.38 -14.14 0.35
N GLN A 54 -1.22 -13.67 -0.13
CA GLN A 54 -0.14 -13.18 0.75
C GLN A 54 -0.60 -11.95 1.54
N ILE A 55 -1.23 -10.97 0.88
CA ILE A 55 -1.77 -9.79 1.56
C ILE A 55 -2.74 -10.22 2.66
N ALA A 56 -3.71 -11.07 2.35
CA ALA A 56 -4.67 -11.55 3.34
C ALA A 56 -3.99 -12.30 4.49
N TYR A 57 -3.01 -13.16 4.21
CA TYR A 57 -2.26 -13.92 5.20
C TYR A 57 -1.47 -13.03 6.18
N PHE A 58 -0.82 -11.98 5.69
CA PHE A 58 0.01 -11.09 6.51
C PHE A 58 -0.74 -9.90 7.12
N THR A 59 -1.98 -9.63 6.71
CA THR A 59 -2.78 -8.51 7.26
C THR A 59 -3.88 -8.96 8.22
N MET A 60 -4.50 -10.11 7.96
CA MET A 60 -5.64 -10.63 8.74
C MET A 60 -5.41 -12.08 9.19
N GLY A 61 -4.42 -12.76 8.59
CA GLY A 61 -4.14 -14.17 8.83
C GLY A 61 -3.06 -14.42 9.90
N PRO A 62 -2.63 -15.69 10.06
CA PRO A 62 -1.67 -16.09 11.08
C PRO A 62 -0.24 -15.58 10.84
N GLY A 63 0.01 -14.89 9.72
CA GLY A 63 1.28 -14.22 9.45
C GLY A 63 1.39 -12.82 10.05
N VAL A 64 0.33 -12.29 10.67
CA VAL A 64 0.35 -10.96 11.30
C VAL A 64 1.33 -10.97 12.47
N PRO A 65 2.33 -10.06 12.51
CA PRO A 65 3.26 -9.98 13.62
C PRO A 65 2.53 -9.60 14.92
N GLU A 66 2.93 -10.20 16.03
CA GLU A 66 2.36 -9.90 17.34
C GLU A 66 2.59 -8.42 17.70
N PRO A 67 1.55 -7.69 18.15
CA PRO A 67 1.70 -6.28 18.47
C PRO A 67 2.65 -6.10 19.65
N THR A 68 3.74 -5.37 19.44
CA THR A 68 4.67 -4.99 20.51
C THR A 68 3.97 -4.04 21.49
N PRO A 69 4.06 -4.25 22.81
CA PRO A 69 3.43 -3.35 23.76
C PRO A 69 4.06 -1.95 23.68
N THR A 70 3.23 -0.95 23.39
CA THR A 70 3.62 0.47 23.50
C THR A 70 3.76 0.81 24.98
N GLY A 71 4.94 1.28 25.41
CA GLY A 71 5.20 1.60 26.81
C GLY A 71 4.19 2.61 27.37
N THR A 72 3.64 2.33 28.56
CA THR A 72 2.76 3.25 29.27
C THR A 72 3.54 4.48 29.69
N SER A 73 3.03 5.68 29.39
CA SER A 73 3.65 6.93 29.81
C SER A 73 3.59 7.04 31.34
N THR A 74 4.74 6.98 32.02
CA THR A 74 4.83 7.27 33.45
C THR A 74 4.57 8.75 33.67
N SER A 75 3.50 9.10 34.39
CA SER A 75 3.23 10.47 34.81
C SER A 75 4.32 10.95 35.77
N VAL A 76 5.01 12.03 35.42
CA VAL A 76 5.96 12.71 36.31
C VAL A 76 5.16 13.42 37.41
N PRO A 77 5.47 13.21 38.71
CA PRO A 77 4.79 13.94 39.77
C PRO A 77 5.09 15.44 39.67
N THR A 78 4.05 16.27 39.78
CA THR A 78 4.19 17.72 39.89
C THR A 78 4.90 18.07 41.20
N PRO A 79 5.95 18.91 41.20
CA PRO A 79 6.59 19.33 42.43
C PRO A 79 5.59 20.12 43.29
N SER A 80 5.51 19.77 44.57
CA SER A 80 4.74 20.54 45.56
C SER A 80 5.37 21.92 45.76
N PRO A 81 4.58 23.01 45.87
CA PRO A 81 5.14 24.32 46.18
C PRO A 81 5.85 24.29 47.54
N THR A 82 7.09 24.76 47.57
CA THR A 82 7.84 25.02 48.81
C THR A 82 7.12 26.14 49.58
N PRO A 83 6.79 25.98 50.86
CA PRO A 83 6.26 27.09 51.65
C PRO A 83 7.32 28.19 51.76
N THR A 84 7.02 29.38 51.25
CA THR A 84 7.79 30.59 51.53
C THR A 84 7.70 30.87 53.02
N GLY A 85 8.84 30.92 53.70
CA GLY A 85 8.92 31.13 55.14
C GLY A 85 8.16 32.38 55.60
N ASP A 86 7.54 32.26 56.77
CA ASP A 86 6.86 33.32 57.52
C ASP A 86 7.76 34.56 57.64
N PRO A 87 7.25 35.81 57.49
CA PRO A 87 8.04 36.99 57.78
C PRO A 87 8.39 37.04 59.28
N THR A 88 9.68 36.99 59.58
CA THR A 88 10.23 37.32 60.90
C THR A 88 9.65 38.65 61.40
N PRO A 89 9.05 38.71 62.61
CA PRO A 89 8.58 39.98 63.14
C PRO A 89 9.78 40.91 63.42
N ALA A 90 9.68 42.15 62.94
CA ALA A 90 10.67 43.19 63.21
C ALA A 90 10.73 43.48 64.73
N PRO A 91 11.91 43.75 65.31
CA PRO A 91 12.00 44.11 66.72
C PRO A 91 11.32 45.47 66.95
N ASP A 92 10.32 45.45 67.82
CA ASP A 92 9.60 46.64 68.28
C ASP A 92 10.53 47.47 69.17
N ALA A 93 10.76 48.73 68.79
CA ALA A 93 11.56 49.66 69.56
C ALA A 93 10.74 50.15 70.75
N THR A 94 10.98 49.60 71.94
CA THR A 94 10.47 50.18 73.19
C THR A 94 11.65 50.55 74.09
N GLU A 95 12.03 51.82 74.00
CA GLU A 95 12.78 52.55 75.01
C GLU A 95 11.80 52.95 76.14
N PRO A 96 12.08 52.62 77.41
CA PRO A 96 11.53 53.38 78.51
C PRO A 96 12.64 54.11 79.25
N ALA A 97 12.58 55.44 79.17
CA ALA A 97 13.27 56.35 80.07
C ALA A 97 12.75 56.18 81.51
N PRO A 98 13.62 56.16 82.53
CA PRO A 98 13.23 56.54 83.89
C PRO A 98 13.56 58.02 84.15
N THR A 99 12.52 58.80 84.47
CA THR A 99 12.57 60.17 85.03
C THR A 99 12.69 60.12 86.57
N PRO A 100 12.79 61.25 87.30
CA PRO A 100 13.95 61.78 88.04
C PRO A 100 13.83 61.61 89.58
N THR A 101 14.66 62.37 90.35
CA THR A 101 14.45 62.90 91.74
C THR A 101 15.47 62.41 92.79
N PRO A 102 15.87 63.19 93.82
CA PRO A 102 15.69 64.64 94.11
C PRO A 102 16.95 65.51 93.92
#